data_AF-A0A0L7LB84-F1
#
_entry.id   AF-A0A0L7LB84-F1
#
_cell.length_a   1.000
_cell.length_b   1.000
_cell.length_c   1.000
_cell.angle_alpha   90.00
_cell.angle_beta   90.00
_cell.angle_gamma   90.00
#
_symmetry.space_group_name_H-M   'P 1'
#
loop_
_entity.id
_entity.type
_entity.pdbx_description
1 polymer ?
#
loop_
_entity_poly.entity_id
_entity_poly.type
_entity_poly.pdbx_seq_one_letter_code
_entity_poly.pdbx_strand_id
1 'polypeptide(L)'
;MSEDSERHGEPASEGGGPAKAMRVLLTPHHIDAASAESLRSAWRTQDLYIDHLETLNKQLEGSVEKAKELEDRIKQQYAESQHREKVLVRRLAAKEQEIQDYVSQITELKSSHASLNGRPTLLDPAVNLLVQRLKQELTSTKARLEETQNELSAWKFTPDSNTGKKLMAKCRLLHQENEDLGRMTSSGRIAKLEGDLALQKSFSEEVKKSQSELDEILQELDEDVEGMQSTVLFLQQELRASHATVNGNRPSSPPEKRTYSGSECSEPPVGKRRRASVLSLDYNEDDEPLTVTNGDVD
;
A
#
# COMPACT_ATOMS: atom_id res chain seq x y z
N MET A 1 16.03 34.27 19.98
CA MET A 1 16.22 35.21 21.08
C MET A 1 17.42 34.69 21.85
N SER A 2 18.59 35.25 21.60
CA SER A 2 19.83 34.88 22.28
C SER A 2 20.28 36.13 23.01
N GLU A 3 20.19 36.07 24.33
CA GLU A 3 20.51 37.13 25.26
C GLU A 3 22.03 37.29 25.39
N ASP A 4 22.41 38.55 25.53
CA ASP A 4 23.76 39.06 25.72
C ASP A 4 24.48 38.37 26.88
N SER A 5 25.68 37.83 26.61
CA SER A 5 26.63 37.49 27.66
C SER A 5 27.46 38.72 27.98
N GLU A 6 27.00 39.48 28.97
CA GLU A 6 27.74 40.55 29.63
C GLU A 6 29.08 40.03 30.18
N ARG A 7 30.17 40.43 29.53
CA ARG A 7 31.53 40.32 30.06
C ARG A 7 31.66 41.30 31.23
N HIS A 8 31.45 40.82 32.45
CA HIS A 8 31.85 41.57 33.64
C HIS A 8 33.38 41.55 33.74
N GLY A 9 33.97 42.74 33.64
CA GLY A 9 35.38 42.99 33.91
C GLY A 9 35.67 42.86 35.40
N GLU A 10 36.71 42.10 35.73
CA GLU A 10 37.35 42.18 37.04
C GLU A 10 38.24 43.43 37.08
N PRO A 11 38.16 44.27 38.12
CA PRO A 11 39.12 45.35 38.31
C PRO A 11 40.46 44.72 38.70
N ALA A 12 41.50 45.07 37.95
CA ALA A 12 42.88 44.80 38.33
C ALA A 12 43.12 45.35 39.75
N SER A 13 43.23 44.45 40.72
CA SER A 13 43.62 44.80 42.08
C SER A 13 45.09 45.20 42.06
N GLU A 14 45.34 46.51 42.04
CA GLU A 14 46.60 47.10 42.46
C GLU A 14 46.83 46.76 43.93
N GLY A 15 47.54 45.66 44.18
CA GLY A 15 48.04 45.28 45.50
C GLY A 15 49.56 45.40 45.51
N GLY A 16 50.08 46.41 46.20
CA GLY A 16 51.51 46.59 46.43
C GLY A 16 52.14 45.32 46.98
N GLY A 17 53.02 44.70 46.20
CA GLY A 17 53.69 43.46 46.57
C GLY A 17 54.57 43.66 47.80
N PRO A 18 54.56 42.73 48.78
CA PRO A 18 55.52 42.76 49.88
C PRO A 18 56.92 42.65 49.30
N ALA A 19 57.88 43.36 49.89
CA ALA A 19 59.29 43.30 49.50
C ALA A 19 59.69 41.84 49.27
N LYS A 20 60.19 41.53 48.07
CA LYS A 20 60.44 40.17 47.60
C LYS A 20 61.35 39.46 48.60
N ALA A 21 60.79 38.61 49.46
CA ALA A 21 61.58 37.80 50.38
C ALA A 21 62.47 36.90 49.54
N MET A 22 63.78 37.02 49.69
CA MET A 22 64.77 36.31 48.88
C MET A 22 65.46 35.27 49.73
N ARG A 23 65.59 34.05 49.18
CA ARG A 23 66.36 32.98 49.79
C ARG A 23 67.79 33.44 50.04
N VAL A 24 68.27 33.24 51.26
CA VAL A 24 69.66 33.48 51.61
C VAL A 24 70.51 32.28 51.19
N LEU A 25 71.58 32.52 50.44
CA LEU A 25 72.55 31.50 50.04
C LEU A 25 73.94 31.87 50.56
N LEU A 26 74.41 31.14 51.57
CA LEU A 26 75.77 31.32 52.13
C LEU A 26 76.62 30.11 51.74
N THR A 27 77.83 30.35 51.26
CA THR A 27 78.83 29.30 51.01
C THR A 27 79.56 28.98 52.33
N PRO A 28 80.18 27.79 52.48
CA PRO A 28 80.91 27.44 53.70
C PRO A 28 81.94 28.49 54.12
N HIS A 29 82.71 29.03 53.16
CA HIS A 29 83.67 30.10 53.41
C HIS A 29 83.02 31.41 53.89
N HIS A 30 81.81 31.75 53.42
CA HIS A 30 81.08 32.92 53.90
C HIS A 30 80.55 32.74 55.31
N ILE A 31 80.29 31.50 55.74
CA ILE A 31 79.85 31.19 57.09
C ILE A 31 81.04 31.32 58.06
N ASP A 32 82.20 30.78 57.68
CA ASP A 32 83.42 30.81 58.52
C ASP A 32 84.00 32.22 58.70
N ALA A 33 83.83 33.10 57.70
CA ALA A 33 84.31 34.48 57.71
C ALA A 33 83.28 35.51 58.23
N ALA A 34 82.02 35.10 58.49
CA ALA A 34 80.96 36.02 58.87
C ALA A 34 81.00 36.41 60.35
N SER A 35 80.59 37.65 60.64
CA SER A 35 80.34 38.07 62.02
C SER A 35 79.04 37.49 62.54
N ALA A 36 78.94 37.30 63.86
CA ALA A 36 77.71 36.82 64.50
C ALA A 36 76.48 37.68 64.17
N GLU A 37 76.66 38.99 64.00
CA GLU A 37 75.57 39.90 63.65
C GLU A 37 75.10 39.71 62.20
N SER A 38 76.04 39.44 61.27
CA SER A 38 75.72 39.15 59.87
C SER A 38 74.95 37.82 59.74
N LEU A 39 75.34 36.78 60.50
CA LEU A 39 74.63 35.51 60.55
C LEU A 39 73.22 35.65 61.14
N ARG A 40 73.05 36.46 62.20
CA ARG A 40 71.72 36.76 62.77
C ARG A 40 70.81 37.47 61.78
N SER A 41 71.35 38.44 61.03
CA SER A 41 70.58 39.12 59.98
C SER A 41 70.20 38.17 58.86
N ALA A 42 71.14 37.36 58.38
CA ALA A 42 70.91 36.33 57.36
C ALA A 42 69.84 35.32 57.81
N TRP A 43 69.89 34.88 59.07
CA TRP A 43 68.89 34.00 59.66
C TRP A 43 67.49 34.63 59.66
N ARG A 44 67.35 35.87 60.16
CA ARG A 44 66.06 36.59 60.15
C ARG A 44 65.50 36.78 58.74
N THR A 45 66.34 37.07 57.75
CA THR A 45 65.91 37.17 56.35
C THR A 45 65.46 35.81 55.81
N GLN A 46 66.13 34.72 56.18
CA GLN A 46 65.75 33.38 55.79
C GLN A 46 64.43 32.94 56.44
N ASP A 47 64.19 33.26 57.72
CA ASP A 47 62.92 33.00 58.41
C ASP A 47 61.76 33.72 57.72
N LEU A 48 61.92 35.02 57.39
CA LEU A 48 60.92 35.78 56.63
C LEU A 48 60.62 35.16 55.24
N TYR A 49 61.64 34.57 54.59
CA TYR A 49 61.45 33.86 53.33
C TYR A 49 60.67 32.54 53.52
N ILE A 50 60.92 31.82 54.61
CA ILE A 50 60.17 30.60 54.97
C ILE A 50 58.70 30.95 55.25
N ASP A 51 58.42 31.96 56.08
CA ASP A 51 57.05 32.42 56.38
C ASP A 51 56.29 32.81 55.10
N HIS A 52 56.97 33.49 54.17
CA HIS A 52 56.41 33.83 52.87
C HIS A 52 56.10 32.58 52.02
N LEU A 53 57.01 31.60 51.98
CA LEU A 53 56.76 30.34 51.26
C LEU A 53 55.62 29.53 51.87
N GLU A 54 55.52 29.47 53.20
CA GLU A 54 54.43 28.77 53.90
C GLU A 54 53.08 29.44 53.61
N THR A 55 53.04 30.77 53.63
CA THR A 55 51.85 31.55 53.28
C THR A 55 51.45 31.32 51.83
N LEU A 56 52.41 31.36 50.90
CA LEU A 56 52.17 31.12 49.48
C LEU A 56 51.70 29.68 49.24
N ASN A 57 52.30 28.69 49.91
CA ASN A 57 51.91 27.29 49.78
C ASN A 57 50.47 27.07 50.27
N LYS A 58 50.10 27.66 51.41
CA LYS A 58 48.73 27.64 51.91
C LYS A 58 47.73 28.30 50.95
N GLN A 59 48.12 29.39 50.29
CA GLN A 59 47.30 30.04 49.26
C GLN A 59 47.15 29.17 48.01
N LEU A 60 48.22 28.50 47.58
CA LEU A 60 48.20 27.57 46.44
C LEU A 60 47.34 26.35 46.76
N GLU A 61 47.48 25.75 47.94
CA GLU A 61 46.63 24.64 48.40
C GLU A 61 45.15 25.03 48.39
N GLY A 62 44.80 26.21 48.93
CA GLY A 62 43.43 26.71 48.89
C GLY A 62 42.92 27.00 47.47
N SER A 63 43.80 27.42 46.55
CA SER A 63 43.44 27.63 45.14
C SER A 63 43.23 26.31 44.40
N VAL A 64 44.05 25.30 44.67
CA VAL A 64 43.92 23.95 44.13
C VAL A 64 42.62 23.31 44.59
N GLU A 65 42.25 23.47 45.86
CA GLU A 65 41.00 22.90 46.38
C GLU A 65 39.77 23.54 45.72
N LYS A 66 39.74 24.88 45.61
CA LYS A 66 38.69 25.59 44.86
C LYS A 66 38.62 25.16 43.40
N ALA A 67 39.77 24.93 42.75
CA ALA A 67 39.81 24.47 41.37
C ALA A 67 39.18 23.08 41.22
N LYS A 68 39.46 22.16 42.16
CA LYS A 68 38.83 20.82 42.19
C LYS A 68 37.32 20.90 42.42
N GLU A 69 36.87 21.71 43.38
CA GLU A 69 35.42 21.90 43.62
C GLU A 69 34.69 22.43 42.38
N LEU A 70 35.31 23.36 41.64
CA LEU A 70 34.76 23.88 40.39
C LEU A 70 34.79 22.82 39.28
N GLU A 71 35.87 22.06 39.16
CA GLU A 71 35.98 20.96 38.20
C GLU A 71 34.87 19.92 38.44
N ASP A 72 34.64 19.51 39.68
CA ASP A 72 33.61 18.53 40.03
C ASP A 72 32.20 19.07 39.78
N ARG A 73 31.96 20.35 40.07
CA ARG A 73 30.69 21.02 39.75
C ARG A 73 30.43 21.04 38.24
N ILE A 74 31.44 21.35 37.43
CA ILE A 74 31.34 21.37 35.97
C ILE A 74 31.08 19.95 35.44
N LYS A 75 31.79 18.93 35.97
CA LYS A 75 31.55 17.53 35.60
C LYS A 75 30.12 17.09 35.89
N GLN A 76 29.58 17.46 37.05
CA GLN A 76 28.20 17.14 37.41
C GLN A 76 27.21 17.83 36.47
N GLN A 77 27.38 19.14 36.22
CA GLN A 77 26.53 19.88 35.29
C GLN A 77 26.58 19.31 33.87
N TYR A 78 27.77 18.91 33.40
CA TYR A 78 27.94 18.27 32.11
C TYR A 78 27.20 16.92 32.04
N ALA A 79 27.30 16.09 33.08
CA ALA A 79 26.60 14.81 33.15
C ALA A 79 25.07 14.97 33.15
N GLU A 80 24.56 15.94 33.91
CA GLU A 80 23.12 16.28 33.91
C GLU A 80 22.65 16.79 32.55
N SER A 81 23.43 17.67 31.91
CA SER A 81 23.14 18.19 30.57
C SER A 81 23.10 17.06 29.53
N GLN A 82 24.08 16.16 29.55
CA GLN A 82 24.12 14.98 28.70
C GLN A 82 22.92 14.05 28.94
N HIS A 83 22.48 13.88 30.19
CA HIS A 83 21.28 13.10 30.49
C HIS A 83 20.01 13.76 29.90
N ARG A 84 19.86 15.08 30.08
CA ARG A 84 18.73 15.85 29.53
C ARG A 84 18.70 15.75 28.00
N GLU A 85 19.84 15.93 27.34
CA GLU A 85 19.97 15.77 25.89
C GLU A 85 19.52 14.39 25.43
N LYS A 86 19.98 13.31 26.07
CA LYS A 86 19.56 11.94 25.75
C LYS A 86 18.06 11.70 25.90
N VAL A 87 17.40 12.37 26.85
CA VAL A 87 15.94 12.28 27.00
C VAL A 87 15.23 13.04 25.87
N LEU A 88 15.71 14.24 25.53
CA LEU A 88 15.16 15.04 24.45
C LEU A 88 15.27 14.33 23.10
N VAL A 89 16.42 13.73 22.80
CA VAL A 89 16.64 12.95 21.56
C VAL A 89 15.65 11.79 21.46
N ARG A 90 15.43 11.03 22.54
CA ARG A 90 14.44 9.94 22.54
C ARG A 90 13.02 10.45 22.33
N ARG A 91 12.66 11.58 22.92
CA ARG A 91 11.34 12.20 22.73
C ARG A 91 11.16 12.72 21.30
N LEU A 92 12.21 13.28 20.72
CA LEU A 92 12.23 13.75 19.33
C LEU A 92 12.04 12.56 18.37
N ALA A 93 12.80 11.48 18.56
CA ALA A 93 12.65 10.25 17.77
C ALA A 93 11.24 9.65 17.88
N ALA A 94 10.64 9.65 19.07
CA ALA A 94 9.26 9.20 19.25
C ALA A 94 8.25 10.09 18.48
N LYS A 95 8.47 11.41 18.46
CA LYS A 95 7.63 12.34 17.68
C LYS A 95 7.84 12.18 16.18
N GLU A 96 9.06 11.93 15.72
CA GLU A 96 9.33 11.62 14.31
C GLU A 96 8.65 10.32 13.88
N GLN A 97 8.63 9.30 14.73
CA GLN A 97 7.89 8.06 14.47
C GLN A 97 6.37 8.31 14.39
N GLU A 98 5.79 9.07 15.33
CA GLU A 98 4.36 9.44 15.26
C GLU A 98 4.02 10.16 13.94
N ILE A 99 4.88 11.07 13.48
CA ILE A 99 4.71 11.76 12.20
C ILE A 99 4.77 10.78 11.03
N GLN A 100 5.72 9.84 11.03
CA GLN A 100 5.81 8.80 10.01
C GLN A 100 4.55 7.92 9.99
N ASP A 101 4.01 7.56 11.15
CA ASP A 101 2.78 6.77 11.26
C ASP A 101 1.58 7.55 10.70
N TYR A 102 1.47 8.86 10.95
CA TYR A 102 0.43 9.69 10.33
C TYR A 102 0.60 9.81 8.81
N VAL A 103 1.83 9.95 8.31
CA VAL A 103 2.11 9.98 6.87
C VAL A 103 1.71 8.65 6.22
N SER A 104 2.01 7.52 6.86
CA SER A 104 1.57 6.19 6.41
C SER A 104 0.05 6.09 6.37
N GLN A 105 -0.66 6.50 7.42
CA GLN A 105 -2.13 6.52 7.44
C GLN A 105 -2.72 7.41 6.33
N ILE A 106 -2.15 8.59 6.10
CA ILE A 106 -2.58 9.48 5.01
C ILE A 106 -2.37 8.80 3.66
N THR A 107 -1.24 8.13 3.47
CA THR A 107 -0.91 7.43 2.23
C THR A 107 -1.86 6.25 1.99
N GLU A 108 -2.16 5.49 3.05
CA GLU A 108 -3.12 4.39 3.00
C GLU A 108 -4.52 4.92 2.65
N LEU A 109 -5.03 5.92 3.37
CA LEU A 109 -6.32 6.54 3.08
C LEU A 109 -6.39 7.08 1.64
N LYS A 110 -5.33 7.74 1.16
CA LYS A 110 -5.26 8.20 -0.25
C LYS A 110 -5.32 7.02 -1.23
N SER A 111 -4.66 5.91 -0.93
CA SER A 111 -4.69 4.71 -1.77
C SER A 111 -6.05 4.01 -1.75
N SER A 112 -6.71 3.90 -0.59
CA SER A 112 -8.05 3.34 -0.45
C SER A 112 -9.10 4.20 -1.17
N HIS A 113 -8.94 5.53 -1.14
CA HIS A 113 -9.80 6.46 -1.89
C HIS A 113 -9.56 6.44 -3.40
N ALA A 114 -8.37 6.05 -3.88
CA ALA A 114 -8.12 5.88 -5.31
C ALA A 114 -8.92 4.70 -5.91
N SER A 115 -9.32 3.72 -5.08
CA SER A 115 -10.14 2.58 -5.48
C SER A 115 -11.61 2.94 -5.77
N LEU A 116 -12.09 4.11 -5.34
CA LEU A 116 -13.42 4.62 -5.69
C LEU A 116 -13.29 5.46 -6.98
N ASN A 117 -13.24 4.76 -8.13
CA ASN A 117 -13.34 5.33 -9.48
C ASN A 117 -12.18 6.24 -9.96
N GLY A 118 -10.97 6.11 -9.40
CA GLY A 118 -9.75 6.68 -10.01
C GLY A 118 -9.71 8.20 -10.12
N ARG A 119 -10.66 8.92 -9.52
CA ARG A 119 -10.63 10.38 -9.42
C ARG A 119 -10.14 10.74 -8.04
N PRO A 120 -8.96 11.38 -7.88
CA PRO A 120 -8.63 12.01 -6.62
C PRO A 120 -9.70 13.07 -6.38
N THR A 121 -10.65 12.80 -5.48
CA THR A 121 -11.57 13.84 -5.02
C THR A 121 -10.72 14.84 -4.25
N LEU A 122 -10.38 15.94 -4.93
CA LEU A 122 -9.76 17.14 -4.37
C LEU A 122 -10.62 17.84 -3.30
N LEU A 123 -11.77 17.25 -2.94
CA LEU A 123 -12.69 17.75 -1.95
C LEU A 123 -12.60 16.86 -0.71
N ASP A 124 -12.42 17.52 0.42
CA ASP A 124 -12.57 16.93 1.75
C ASP A 124 -13.89 16.12 1.84
N PRO A 125 -13.89 14.92 2.46
CA PRO A 125 -15.08 14.06 2.53
C PRO A 125 -16.32 14.74 3.13
N ALA A 126 -16.15 15.65 4.10
CA ALA A 126 -17.29 16.37 4.68
C ALA A 126 -17.87 17.38 3.68
N VAL A 127 -17.00 18.06 2.92
CA VAL A 127 -17.41 18.96 1.83
C VAL A 127 -18.14 18.19 0.73
N ASN A 128 -17.64 17.01 0.35
CA ASN A 128 -18.29 16.19 -0.67
C ASN A 128 -19.70 15.74 -0.22
N LEU A 129 -19.86 15.32 1.03
CA LEU A 129 -21.16 14.96 1.59
C LEU A 129 -22.14 16.14 1.56
N LEU A 130 -21.68 17.33 1.93
CA LEU A 130 -22.50 18.54 1.87
C LEU A 130 -22.93 18.87 0.44
N VAL A 131 -22.02 18.79 -0.53
CA VAL A 131 -22.33 19.04 -1.94
C VAL A 131 -23.33 18.01 -2.48
N GLN A 132 -23.22 16.74 -2.08
CA GLN A 132 -24.18 15.71 -2.47
C GLN A 132 -25.57 15.99 -1.88
N ARG A 133 -25.66 16.39 -0.60
CA ARG A 133 -26.93 16.78 0.02
C ARG A 133 -27.54 18.00 -0.65
N LEU A 134 -26.74 19.03 -0.93
CA LEU A 134 -27.21 20.22 -1.65
C LEU A 134 -27.73 19.88 -3.05
N LYS A 135 -27.08 18.95 -3.76
CA LYS A 135 -27.58 18.46 -5.06
C LYS A 135 -28.92 17.74 -4.93
N GLN A 136 -29.09 16.87 -3.92
CA GLN A 136 -30.36 16.18 -3.66
C GLN A 136 -31.48 17.14 -3.26
N GLU A 137 -31.18 18.14 -2.42
CA GLU A 137 -32.16 19.16 -2.06
C GLU A 137 -32.56 20.02 -3.26
N LEU A 138 -31.59 20.36 -4.13
CA LEU A 138 -31.86 21.09 -5.35
C LEU A 138 -32.74 20.30 -6.34
N THR A 139 -32.50 19.01 -6.52
CA THR A 139 -33.35 18.18 -7.38
C THR A 139 -34.74 17.99 -6.77
N SER A 140 -34.84 17.76 -5.46
CA SER A 140 -36.12 17.65 -4.75
C SER A 140 -36.96 18.94 -4.85
N THR A 141 -36.32 20.09 -4.70
CA THR A 141 -37.01 21.39 -4.80
C THR A 141 -37.43 21.70 -6.22
N LYS A 142 -36.60 21.38 -7.23
CA LYS A 142 -37.00 21.49 -8.63
C LYS A 142 -38.20 20.60 -8.97
N ALA A 143 -38.21 19.36 -8.50
CA ALA A 143 -39.33 18.45 -8.72
C ALA A 143 -40.63 18.98 -8.07
N ARG A 144 -40.56 19.48 -6.82
CA ARG A 144 -41.72 20.12 -6.16
C ARG A 144 -42.17 21.38 -6.90
N LEU A 145 -41.25 22.19 -7.41
CA LEU A 145 -41.59 23.37 -8.20
C LEU A 145 -42.32 22.97 -9.50
N GLU A 146 -41.83 21.94 -10.18
CA GLU A 146 -42.48 21.41 -11.38
C GLU A 146 -43.87 20.84 -11.06
N GLU A 147 -44.01 20.08 -9.97
CA GLU A 147 -45.29 19.55 -9.50
C GLU A 147 -46.30 20.66 -9.20
N THR A 148 -45.93 21.65 -8.38
CA THR A 148 -46.80 22.79 -8.07
C THR A 148 -47.14 23.65 -9.29
N GLN A 149 -46.20 23.80 -10.23
CA GLN A 149 -46.45 24.46 -11.51
C GLN A 149 -47.43 23.65 -12.37
N ASN A 150 -47.28 22.33 -12.38
CA ASN A 150 -48.19 21.42 -13.06
C ASN A 150 -49.59 21.46 -12.44
N GLU A 151 -49.72 21.49 -11.11
CA GLU A 151 -50.99 21.67 -10.40
C GLU A 151 -51.65 23.01 -10.72
N LEU A 152 -50.89 24.11 -10.71
CA LEU A 152 -51.40 25.43 -11.09
C LEU A 152 -51.86 25.47 -12.55
N SER A 153 -51.15 24.78 -13.44
CA SER A 153 -51.53 24.63 -14.84
C SER A 153 -52.77 23.75 -15.01
N ALA A 154 -52.90 22.71 -14.19
CA ALA A 154 -54.07 21.83 -14.14
C ALA A 154 -55.29 22.56 -13.58
N TRP A 155 -55.13 23.53 -12.67
CA TRP A 155 -56.25 24.34 -12.19
C TRP A 155 -56.82 25.27 -13.27
N LYS A 156 -56.01 25.63 -14.27
CA LYS A 156 -56.44 26.34 -15.47
C LYS A 156 -57.06 25.41 -16.52
N PHE A 157 -57.08 24.09 -16.27
CA PHE A 157 -57.73 23.14 -17.15
C PHE A 157 -59.24 23.34 -17.14
N THR A 158 -59.80 23.54 -18.32
CA THR A 158 -61.24 23.56 -18.54
C THR A 158 -61.61 22.38 -19.45
N PRO A 159 -62.41 21.41 -18.97
CA PRO A 159 -62.76 20.22 -19.76
C PRO A 159 -63.42 20.55 -21.09
N ASP A 160 -64.11 21.69 -21.17
CA ASP A 160 -64.83 22.16 -22.36
C ASP A 160 -63.96 22.92 -23.38
N SER A 161 -62.72 23.30 -23.01
CA SER A 161 -61.79 23.92 -23.96
C SER A 161 -61.38 22.94 -25.05
N ASN A 162 -61.04 23.45 -26.24
CA ASN A 162 -60.57 22.60 -27.34
C ASN A 162 -59.34 21.75 -26.95
N THR A 163 -58.42 22.32 -26.17
CA THR A 163 -57.25 21.61 -25.64
C THR A 163 -57.67 20.55 -24.61
N GLY A 164 -58.60 20.87 -23.70
CA GLY A 164 -59.11 19.94 -22.70
C GLY A 164 -59.84 18.75 -23.31
N LYS A 165 -60.65 18.98 -24.35
CA LYS A 165 -61.34 17.93 -25.12
C LYS A 165 -60.36 16.98 -25.81
N LYS A 166 -59.29 17.50 -26.43
CA LYS A 166 -58.22 16.68 -27.03
C LYS A 166 -57.51 15.83 -25.98
N LEU A 167 -57.18 16.40 -24.82
CA LEU A 167 -56.53 15.67 -23.73
C LEU A 167 -57.43 14.55 -23.18
N MET A 168 -58.71 14.83 -22.95
CA MET A 168 -59.68 13.84 -22.47
C MET A 168 -59.93 12.71 -23.49
N ALA A 169 -59.92 13.03 -24.78
CA ALA A 169 -59.94 12.01 -25.84
C ALA A 169 -58.69 11.11 -25.78
N LYS A 170 -57.51 11.70 -25.58
CA LYS A 170 -56.26 10.94 -25.42
C LYS A 170 -56.26 10.09 -24.14
N CYS A 171 -56.77 10.59 -23.01
CA CYS A 171 -56.93 9.81 -21.79
C CYS A 171 -57.87 8.62 -21.98
N ARG A 172 -58.99 8.80 -22.69
CA ARG A 172 -59.90 7.69 -23.03
C ARG A 172 -59.22 6.64 -23.91
N LEU A 173 -58.45 7.08 -24.91
CA LEU A 173 -57.69 6.19 -25.78
C LEU A 173 -56.63 5.39 -25.00
N LEU A 174 -55.84 6.06 -24.15
CA LEU A 174 -54.86 5.40 -23.29
C LEU A 174 -55.49 4.41 -22.30
N HIS A 175 -56.68 4.72 -21.79
CA HIS A 175 -57.40 3.79 -20.92
C HIS A 175 -57.86 2.55 -21.68
N GLN A 176 -58.36 2.73 -22.90
CA GLN A 176 -58.74 1.63 -23.79
C GLN A 176 -57.52 0.78 -24.17
N GLU A 177 -56.39 1.40 -24.49
CA GLU A 177 -55.14 0.70 -24.79
C GLU A 177 -54.63 -0.08 -23.57
N ASN A 178 -54.68 0.49 -22.37
CA ASN A 178 -54.33 -0.21 -21.14
C ASN A 178 -55.27 -1.40 -20.85
N GLU A 179 -56.56 -1.26 -21.12
CA GLU A 179 -57.49 -2.38 -21.05
C GLU A 179 -57.17 -3.46 -22.08
N ASP A 180 -56.79 -3.08 -23.30
CA ASP A 180 -56.36 -4.02 -24.35
C ASP A 180 -55.06 -4.74 -23.97
N LEU A 181 -54.08 -4.04 -23.40
CA LEU A 181 -52.86 -4.63 -22.84
C LEU A 181 -53.18 -5.58 -21.69
N GLY A 182 -54.12 -5.20 -20.82
CA GLY A 182 -54.65 -6.05 -19.75
C GLY A 182 -55.32 -7.30 -20.31
N ARG A 183 -56.14 -7.16 -21.36
CA ARG A 183 -56.76 -8.28 -22.08
C ARG A 183 -55.70 -9.19 -22.70
N MET A 184 -54.69 -8.64 -23.38
CA MET A 184 -53.58 -9.41 -23.96
C MET A 184 -52.78 -10.18 -22.90
N THR A 185 -52.53 -9.55 -21.75
CA THR A 185 -51.83 -10.17 -20.62
C THR A 185 -52.70 -11.29 -20.01
N SER A 186 -53.99 -11.02 -19.78
CA SER A 186 -54.95 -12.00 -19.23
C SER A 186 -55.28 -13.14 -20.19
N SER A 187 -55.06 -12.96 -21.49
CA SER A 187 -55.27 -13.98 -22.54
C SER A 187 -54.35 -15.19 -22.37
N GLY A 188 -53.33 -15.10 -21.51
CA GLY A 188 -52.42 -16.20 -21.18
C GLY A 188 -51.50 -16.59 -22.34
N ARG A 189 -51.59 -15.91 -23.49
CA ARG A 189 -50.74 -16.15 -24.67
C ARG A 189 -49.26 -15.94 -24.35
N ILE A 190 -48.93 -14.90 -23.58
CA ILE A 190 -47.54 -14.64 -23.14
C ILE A 190 -47.04 -15.80 -22.27
N ALA A 191 -47.80 -16.18 -21.24
CA ALA A 191 -47.44 -17.31 -20.38
C ALA A 191 -47.29 -18.63 -21.15
N LYS A 192 -48.14 -18.87 -22.17
CA LYS A 192 -48.01 -20.05 -23.04
C LYS A 192 -46.71 -20.00 -23.86
N LEU A 193 -46.41 -18.87 -24.50
CA LEU A 193 -45.18 -18.70 -25.29
C LEU A 193 -43.92 -18.81 -24.42
N GLU A 194 -43.95 -18.30 -23.19
CA GLU A 194 -42.87 -18.47 -22.21
C GLU A 194 -42.68 -19.93 -21.79
N GLY A 195 -43.78 -20.67 -21.61
CA GLY A 195 -43.76 -22.11 -21.34
C GLY A 195 -43.19 -22.92 -22.50
N ASP A 196 -43.64 -22.65 -23.73
CA ASP A 196 -43.14 -23.28 -24.95
C ASP A 196 -41.63 -22.98 -25.14
N LEU A 197 -41.20 -21.74 -24.86
CA LEU A 197 -39.80 -21.34 -24.90
C LEU A 197 -38.95 -22.07 -23.84
N ALA A 198 -39.46 -22.21 -22.62
CA ALA A 198 -38.78 -22.94 -21.55
C ALA A 198 -38.60 -24.43 -21.91
N LEU A 199 -39.63 -25.05 -22.46
CA LEU A 199 -39.58 -26.44 -22.93
C LEU A 199 -38.56 -26.62 -24.08
N GLN A 200 -38.49 -25.66 -25.00
CA GLN A 200 -37.51 -25.69 -26.08
C GLN A 200 -36.07 -25.55 -25.56
N LYS A 201 -35.84 -24.73 -24.52
CA LYS A 201 -34.54 -24.62 -23.87
C LYS A 201 -34.12 -25.94 -23.21
N SER A 202 -35.02 -26.59 -22.47
CA SER A 202 -34.71 -27.88 -21.83
C SER A 202 -34.40 -28.98 -22.86
N PHE A 203 -35.16 -29.04 -23.96
CA PHE A 203 -34.87 -29.97 -25.06
C PHE A 203 -33.49 -29.70 -25.69
N SER A 204 -33.14 -28.42 -25.89
CA SER A 204 -31.83 -28.04 -26.43
C SER A 204 -30.68 -28.41 -25.49
N GLU A 205 -30.87 -28.28 -24.17
CA GLU A 205 -29.89 -28.70 -23.17
C GLU A 205 -29.70 -30.22 -23.15
N GLU A 206 -30.78 -31.00 -23.25
CA GLU A 206 -30.72 -32.46 -23.30
C GLU A 206 -30.01 -32.96 -24.57
N VAL A 207 -30.25 -32.30 -25.72
CA VAL A 207 -29.51 -32.58 -26.95
C VAL A 207 -28.01 -32.27 -26.79
N LYS A 208 -27.65 -31.12 -26.19
CA LYS A 208 -26.23 -30.80 -25.92
C LYS A 208 -25.58 -31.82 -24.97
N LYS A 209 -26.30 -32.28 -23.95
CA LYS A 209 -25.80 -33.28 -23.01
C LYS A 209 -25.59 -34.64 -23.67
N SER A 210 -26.57 -35.11 -24.45
CA SER A 210 -26.42 -36.36 -25.20
C SER A 210 -25.31 -36.29 -26.23
N GLN A 211 -25.08 -35.11 -26.85
CA GLN A 211 -23.93 -34.88 -27.70
C GLN A 211 -22.61 -35.02 -26.91
N SER A 212 -22.47 -34.38 -25.74
CA SER A 212 -21.25 -34.49 -24.95
C SER A 212 -20.97 -35.92 -24.49
N GLU A 213 -22.01 -36.67 -24.09
CA GLU A 213 -21.88 -38.09 -23.73
C GLU A 213 -21.40 -38.94 -24.93
N LEU A 214 -21.88 -38.63 -26.15
CA LEU A 214 -21.40 -39.30 -27.36
C LEU A 214 -19.95 -38.92 -27.71
N ASP A 215 -19.55 -37.67 -27.51
CA ASP A 215 -18.17 -37.22 -27.73
C ASP A 215 -17.20 -37.91 -26.75
N GLU A 216 -17.60 -38.12 -25.49
CA GLU A 216 -16.83 -38.90 -24.50
C GLU A 216 -16.66 -40.36 -24.95
N ILE A 217 -17.74 -41.02 -25.39
CA ILE A 217 -17.69 -42.40 -25.91
C ILE A 217 -16.77 -42.50 -27.13
N LEU A 218 -16.80 -41.50 -28.02
CA LEU A 218 -15.92 -41.47 -29.19
C LEU A 218 -14.45 -41.36 -28.76
N GLN A 219 -14.14 -40.57 -27.74
CA GLN A 219 -12.78 -40.46 -27.22
C GLN A 219 -12.30 -41.79 -26.62
N GLU A 220 -13.13 -42.46 -25.80
CA GLU A 220 -12.80 -43.79 -25.26
C GLU A 220 -12.53 -44.80 -26.39
N LEU A 221 -13.34 -44.77 -27.45
CA LEU A 221 -13.15 -45.66 -28.60
C LEU A 221 -11.86 -45.36 -29.37
N ASP A 222 -11.49 -44.08 -29.52
CA ASP A 222 -10.21 -43.69 -30.12
C ASP A 222 -9.02 -44.22 -29.30
N GLU A 223 -9.09 -44.12 -27.96
CA GLU A 223 -8.07 -44.66 -27.05
C GLU A 223 -7.94 -46.19 -27.17
N ASP A 224 -9.06 -46.92 -27.21
CA ASP A 224 -9.08 -48.37 -27.41
C ASP A 224 -8.49 -48.77 -28.77
N VAL A 225 -8.81 -48.03 -29.83
CA VAL A 225 -8.27 -48.26 -31.17
C VAL A 225 -6.76 -48.03 -31.20
N GLU A 226 -6.25 -46.96 -30.57
CA GLU A 226 -4.80 -46.71 -30.44
C GLU A 226 -4.09 -47.82 -29.64
N GLY A 227 -4.72 -48.30 -28.56
CA GLY A 227 -4.21 -49.42 -27.75
C GLY A 227 -4.15 -50.73 -28.53
N MET A 228 -5.21 -51.06 -29.28
CA MET A 228 -5.23 -52.22 -30.18
C MET A 228 -4.20 -52.07 -31.30
N GLN A 229 -4.05 -50.88 -31.89
CA GLN A 229 -3.07 -50.62 -32.94
C GLN A 229 -1.63 -50.79 -32.44
N SER A 230 -1.35 -50.39 -31.20
CA SER A 230 -0.07 -50.61 -30.53
C SER A 230 0.22 -52.11 -30.33
N THR A 231 -0.79 -52.88 -29.91
CA THR A 231 -0.70 -54.34 -29.74
C THR A 231 -0.42 -55.02 -31.09
N VAL A 232 -1.09 -54.60 -32.17
CA VAL A 232 -0.85 -55.12 -33.52
C VAL A 232 0.58 -54.86 -33.96
N LEU A 233 1.12 -53.65 -33.73
CA LEU A 233 2.51 -53.34 -34.06
C LEU A 233 3.51 -54.22 -33.31
N PHE A 234 3.28 -54.44 -32.02
CA PHE A 234 4.11 -55.32 -31.19
C PHE A 234 4.15 -56.75 -31.77
N LEU A 235 2.98 -57.33 -32.05
CA LEU A 235 2.87 -58.67 -32.63
C LEU A 235 3.53 -58.76 -34.02
N GLN A 236 3.39 -57.72 -34.84
CA GLN A 236 4.09 -57.65 -36.14
C GLN A 236 5.62 -57.62 -35.98
N GLN A 237 6.15 -56.93 -34.96
CA GLN A 237 7.57 -56.89 -34.69
C GLN A 237 8.10 -58.23 -34.18
N GLU A 238 7.36 -58.90 -33.30
CA GLU A 238 7.68 -60.23 -32.80
C GLU A 238 7.67 -61.27 -33.93
N LEU A 239 6.66 -61.23 -34.81
CA LEU A 239 6.62 -62.08 -36.01
C LEU A 239 7.81 -61.83 -36.93
N ARG A 240 8.21 -60.56 -37.17
CA ARG A 240 9.41 -60.25 -37.96
C ARG A 240 10.68 -60.79 -37.30
N ALA A 241 10.80 -60.69 -35.98
CA ALA A 241 11.94 -61.23 -35.24
C ALA A 241 12.00 -62.76 -35.35
N SER A 242 10.88 -63.45 -35.13
CA SER A 242 10.79 -64.91 -35.29
C SER A 242 11.10 -65.33 -36.73
N HIS A 243 10.56 -64.63 -37.73
CA HIS A 243 10.86 -64.89 -39.14
C HIS A 243 12.34 -64.68 -39.47
N ALA A 244 13.01 -63.68 -38.87
CA ALA A 244 14.45 -63.48 -39.00
C ALA A 244 15.27 -64.60 -38.36
N THR A 245 14.83 -65.14 -37.21
CA THR A 245 15.49 -66.29 -36.56
C THR A 245 15.32 -67.59 -37.34
N VAL A 246 14.18 -67.77 -38.02
CA VAL A 246 13.90 -68.94 -38.88
C VAL A 246 14.67 -68.88 -40.20
N ASN A 247 14.93 -67.68 -40.75
CA ASN A 247 15.64 -67.48 -42.02
C ASN A 247 17.19 -67.40 -41.93
N GLY A 248 17.80 -67.83 -40.82
CA GLY A 248 19.19 -68.34 -40.82
C GLY A 248 20.32 -67.37 -41.21
N ASN A 249 20.38 -66.16 -40.65
CA ASN A 249 21.57 -65.30 -40.72
C ASN A 249 22.11 -64.94 -39.32
N ARG A 250 23.25 -65.54 -38.95
CA ARG A 250 24.03 -65.26 -37.73
C ARG A 250 25.00 -64.09 -37.94
N PRO A 251 25.24 -63.25 -36.91
CA PRO A 251 26.61 -63.10 -36.42
C PRO A 251 26.75 -63.24 -34.90
N SER A 252 28.01 -63.27 -34.48
CA SER A 252 28.64 -63.75 -33.23
C SER A 252 28.42 -62.92 -31.95
N SER A 253 28.13 -63.65 -30.87
CA SER A 253 28.20 -63.46 -29.38
C SER A 253 29.17 -62.43 -28.73
N PRO A 254 29.17 -62.24 -27.37
CA PRO A 254 28.14 -61.78 -26.39
C PRO A 254 28.80 -60.79 -25.34
N PRO A 255 28.47 -60.69 -24.03
CA PRO A 255 27.21 -60.56 -23.25
C PRO A 255 27.17 -59.25 -22.39
N GLU A 256 26.05 -58.86 -21.76
CA GLU A 256 26.02 -58.33 -20.37
C GLU A 256 24.63 -57.99 -19.82
N LYS A 257 24.45 -58.25 -18.52
CA LYS A 257 23.33 -57.82 -17.66
C LYS A 257 23.56 -56.40 -17.15
N ARG A 258 22.52 -55.56 -17.10
CA ARG A 258 22.28 -54.47 -16.09
C ARG A 258 20.85 -53.96 -16.28
N THR A 259 19.89 -54.21 -15.38
CA THR A 259 19.55 -53.46 -14.14
C THR A 259 19.50 -51.93 -14.25
N TYR A 260 18.30 -51.41 -13.97
CA TYR A 260 17.98 -50.24 -13.13
C TYR A 260 17.25 -49.06 -13.82
N SER A 261 16.05 -48.83 -13.28
CA SER A 261 15.38 -47.56 -12.96
C SER A 261 14.78 -46.69 -14.04
N GLY A 262 13.59 -46.21 -13.68
CA GLY A 262 12.85 -45.19 -14.39
C GLY A 262 13.53 -43.83 -14.41
N SER A 263 12.97 -43.00 -15.28
CA SER A 263 12.95 -41.56 -15.18
C SER A 263 11.84 -41.07 -16.09
N GLU A 264 11.14 -40.05 -15.60
CA GLU A 264 10.05 -39.34 -16.23
C GLU A 264 10.46 -38.62 -17.53
N CYS A 265 9.40 -38.22 -18.24
CA CYS A 265 9.30 -37.03 -19.09
C CYS A 265 9.99 -37.07 -20.47
N SER A 266 9.17 -37.20 -21.51
CA SER A 266 9.41 -36.55 -22.79
C SER A 266 8.05 -36.20 -23.42
N GLU A 267 7.82 -34.90 -23.60
CA GLU A 267 6.68 -34.30 -24.29
C GLU A 267 6.48 -34.89 -25.70
N PRO A 268 5.23 -35.05 -26.18
CA PRO A 268 4.98 -35.36 -27.58
C PRO A 268 5.08 -34.08 -28.45
N PRO A 269 5.50 -34.22 -29.72
CA PRO A 269 5.81 -33.08 -30.57
C PRO A 269 4.57 -32.30 -31.01
N VAL A 270 4.78 -30.98 -31.10
CA VAL A 270 3.89 -29.98 -31.68
C VAL A 270 3.54 -30.32 -33.13
N GLY A 271 2.24 -30.37 -33.44
CA GLY A 271 1.74 -29.98 -34.76
C GLY A 271 0.79 -30.97 -35.43
N LYS A 272 -0.51 -30.79 -35.16
CA LYS A 272 -1.58 -30.68 -36.17
C LYS A 272 -2.87 -30.22 -35.46
N ARG A 273 -3.07 -28.90 -35.42
CA ARG A 273 -4.36 -28.29 -35.09
C ARG A 273 -5.42 -28.85 -36.06
N ARG A 274 -6.33 -29.70 -35.57
CA ARG A 274 -7.63 -29.86 -36.26
C ARG A 274 -8.43 -28.59 -35.99
N ARG A 275 -8.94 -27.99 -37.07
CA ARG A 275 -9.83 -26.83 -37.01
C ARG A 275 -10.97 -27.12 -36.04
N ALA A 276 -11.17 -26.25 -35.06
CA ALA A 276 -12.45 -26.15 -34.39
C ALA A 276 -13.53 -25.98 -35.47
N SER A 277 -14.56 -26.81 -35.42
CA SER A 277 -15.79 -26.58 -36.17
C SER A 277 -16.43 -25.34 -35.56
N VAL A 278 -16.15 -24.17 -36.13
CA VAL A 278 -16.88 -22.93 -35.81
C VAL A 278 -18.23 -23.06 -36.50
N LEU A 279 -19.20 -23.67 -35.82
CA LEU A 279 -20.60 -23.37 -36.09
C LEU A 279 -20.86 -22.01 -35.45
N SER A 280 -20.58 -20.96 -36.22
CA SER A 280 -20.97 -19.58 -35.90
C SER A 280 -22.49 -19.53 -35.92
N LEU A 281 -23.11 -19.68 -34.75
CA LEU A 281 -24.43 -19.10 -34.51
C LEU A 281 -24.15 -17.66 -34.08
N ASP A 282 -23.92 -16.79 -35.06
CA ASP A 282 -23.99 -15.34 -34.85
C ASP A 282 -25.42 -15.02 -34.44
N TYR A 283 -25.67 -14.98 -33.13
CA TYR A 283 -26.78 -14.23 -32.58
C TYR A 283 -26.41 -12.75 -32.73
N ASN A 284 -26.99 -12.09 -33.72
CA ASN A 284 -27.02 -10.63 -33.76
C ASN A 284 -27.80 -10.15 -32.53
N GLU A 285 -27.09 -9.67 -31.50
CA GLU A 285 -27.68 -8.98 -30.35
C GLU A 285 -27.94 -7.48 -30.63
N ASP A 286 -27.71 -7.01 -31.86
CA ASP A 286 -27.86 -5.61 -32.27
C ASP A 286 -29.13 -5.32 -33.11
N ASP A 287 -30.20 -6.12 -32.97
CA ASP A 287 -31.52 -5.61 -33.38
C ASP A 287 -32.02 -4.68 -32.27
N GLU A 288 -31.67 -3.39 -32.39
CA GLU A 288 -32.43 -2.32 -31.75
C GLU A 288 -33.92 -2.55 -32.00
N PRO A 289 -34.80 -2.41 -31.00
CA PRO A 289 -36.22 -2.43 -31.25
C PRO A 289 -36.53 -1.31 -32.25
N LEU A 290 -37.02 -1.68 -33.43
CA LEU A 290 -37.56 -0.76 -34.42
C LEU A 290 -38.56 0.17 -33.74
N THR A 291 -38.12 1.36 -33.37
CA THR A 291 -39.00 2.45 -32.99
C THR A 291 -39.77 2.83 -34.23
N VAL A 292 -41.00 2.36 -34.32
CA VAL A 292 -41.95 2.80 -35.34
C VAL A 292 -42.23 4.27 -35.06
N THR A 293 -41.49 5.17 -35.72
CA THR A 293 -41.86 6.57 -35.77
C THR A 293 -43.16 6.64 -36.56
N ASN A 294 -44.28 6.86 -35.86
CA ASN A 294 -45.52 7.24 -36.52
C ASN A 294 -45.23 8.45 -37.40
N GLY A 295 -45.44 8.28 -38.70
CA GLY A 295 -45.25 9.34 -39.68
C GLY A 295 -46.19 10.52 -39.39
N ASP A 296 -45.62 11.71 -39.39
CA ASP A 296 -46.35 12.92 -39.72
C ASP A 296 -46.64 12.90 -41.22
N VAL A 297 -47.93 12.77 -41.54
CA VAL A 297 -48.49 13.15 -42.84
C VAL A 297 -49.60 14.16 -42.54
N ASP A 298 -49.35 15.37 -43.03
CA ASP A 298 -50.18 16.60 -43.10
C ASP A 298 -50.42 17.44 -41.82
#